data_AF-A0A7V9MXV5-F1
#
_entry.id   AF-A0A7V9MXV5-F1
#
_cell.length_a   1.000
_cell.length_b   1.000
_cell.length_c   1.000
_cell.angle_alpha   90.00
_cell.angle_beta   90.00
_cell.angle_gamma   90.00
#
_symmetry.space_group_name_H-M   'P 1'
#
loop_
_entity.id
_entity.type
_entity.pdbx_description
1 polymer ?
#
loop_
_entity_poly.entity_id
_entity_poly.type
_entity_poly.pdbx_seq_one_letter_code
_entity_poly.pdbx_strand_id
1 'polypeptide(L)'
;SKVVRSTQTVEQNALNTSGGGSGAAVSVANALPGGAASGGSDPAKDTSGRTEETTNYEISKKVTTSTVDGGDVKKLSVAVVVDGSGETAAAYKARTPEEMAKITALVKSAMGFDAARGDQVQVTNMAFARMDQAVGSEAPKPLLGLDASYWFKIIEAAILCISALLIGLFVAKPLINRVFTAQTAAANGPSQIANASPVAGALPAPGAEPGAPQADGTPALPPPSSIDISRIDNQVRDNSVKKVGEVVSAHPEEALAIIRTWLHQPV
;
A
#
# COMPACT_ATOMS: atom_id res chain seq x y z
N SER A 1 13.34 -48.86 16.42
CA SER A 1 13.42 -49.67 17.64
C SER A 1 12.06 -50.32 17.85
N LYS A 2 11.99 -51.63 18.07
CA LYS A 2 10.74 -52.32 18.44
C LYS A 2 10.66 -52.32 19.97
N VAL A 3 9.51 -51.94 20.53
CA VAL A 3 9.29 -51.95 21.99
C VAL A 3 8.45 -53.17 22.31
N VAL A 4 8.93 -54.00 23.24
CA VAL A 4 8.17 -55.17 23.73
C VAL A 4 6.99 -54.66 24.56
N ARG A 5 5.77 -55.05 24.18
CA ARG A 5 4.53 -54.72 24.90
C ARG A 5 4.26 -55.69 26.03
N SER A 6 4.45 -56.98 25.75
CA SER A 6 4.19 -58.07 26.68
C SER A 6 4.98 -59.30 26.25
N THR A 7 5.55 -60.02 27.21
CA THR A 7 6.09 -61.37 27.00
C THR A 7 5.28 -62.34 27.86
N GLN A 8 4.87 -63.45 27.26
CA GLN A 8 4.21 -64.53 27.97
C GLN A 8 5.04 -65.80 27.79
N THR A 9 5.55 -66.33 28.90
CA THR A 9 6.28 -67.59 28.96
C THR A 9 5.40 -68.65 29.58
N VAL A 10 5.17 -69.75 28.86
CA VAL A 10 4.46 -70.93 29.36
C VAL A 10 5.46 -72.06 29.51
N GLU A 11 5.68 -72.49 30.75
CA GLU A 11 6.47 -73.67 31.08
C GLU A 11 5.55 -74.79 31.56
N GLN A 12 5.58 -75.92 30.85
CA GLN A 12 4.94 -77.15 31.27
C GLN A 12 6.02 -78.18 31.53
N ASN A 13 6.13 -78.62 32.78
CA ASN A 13 7.00 -79.71 33.16
C ASN A 13 6.14 -80.89 33.60
N ALA A 14 6.04 -81.91 32.77
CA ALA A 14 5.32 -83.13 33.08
C ALA A 14 6.31 -84.18 33.58
N LEU A 15 6.07 -84.64 34.81
CA LEU A 15 6.80 -85.73 35.42
C LEU A 15 5.86 -86.91 35.59
N ASN A 16 5.87 -87.82 34.62
CA ASN A 16 5.12 -89.06 34.76
C ASN A 16 6.01 -90.06 35.49
N THR A 17 5.73 -90.23 36.77
CA THR A 17 6.15 -91.43 37.51
C THR A 17 5.04 -92.45 37.35
N SER A 18 5.27 -93.50 36.56
CA SER A 18 4.41 -94.68 36.62
C SER A 18 4.66 -95.35 37.97
N GLY A 19 4.02 -94.84 39.02
CA GLY A 19 3.94 -95.51 40.31
C GLY A 19 3.28 -96.86 40.05
N GLY A 20 4.00 -97.94 40.37
CA GLY A 20 3.55 -99.31 40.22
C GLY A 20 2.25 -99.58 40.96
N GLY A 21 1.13 -99.28 40.31
CA GLY A 21 -0.14 -99.93 40.56
C GLY A 21 -0.04 -101.31 39.96
N SER A 22 0.15 -102.31 40.82
CA SER A 22 0.11 -103.76 40.59
C SER A 22 -0.72 -104.19 39.38
N GLY A 23 -0.12 -104.09 38.20
CA GLY A 23 -0.56 -104.73 36.98
C GLY A 23 0.63 -105.53 36.53
N ALA A 24 0.76 -106.75 37.06
CA ALA A 24 1.78 -107.70 36.64
C ALA A 24 1.84 -107.69 35.11
N ALA A 25 2.93 -107.19 34.54
CA ALA A 25 3.21 -107.35 33.14
C ALA A 25 3.29 -108.86 32.90
N VAL A 26 2.18 -109.44 32.42
CA VAL A 26 2.08 -110.85 32.03
C VAL A 26 2.98 -111.06 30.82
N SER A 27 4.27 -111.22 31.10
CA SER A 27 5.24 -111.71 30.14
C SER A 27 5.34 -113.22 30.29
N VAL A 28 5.55 -113.91 29.17
CA VAL A 28 5.68 -115.38 29.09
C VAL A 28 6.76 -115.95 30.03
N ALA A 29 7.72 -115.13 30.46
CA ALA A 29 8.74 -115.50 31.45
C ALA A 29 8.15 -115.79 32.85
N ASN A 30 7.01 -115.21 33.21
CA ASN A 30 6.37 -115.36 34.53
C ASN A 30 5.44 -116.59 34.65
N ALA A 31 5.29 -117.39 33.58
CA ALA A 31 4.43 -118.58 33.54
C ALA A 31 5.20 -119.92 33.65
N LEU A 32 6.52 -119.87 33.88
CA LEU A 32 7.38 -121.05 34.00
C LEU A 32 7.58 -121.43 35.49
N PRO A 33 7.22 -122.65 35.92
CA PRO A 33 7.45 -123.08 37.30
C PRO A 33 8.95 -123.17 37.58
N GLY A 34 9.47 -122.29 38.46
CA GLY A 34 10.88 -122.26 38.87
C GLY A 34 11.71 -121.07 38.39
N GLY A 35 11.12 -120.08 37.71
CA GLY A 35 11.82 -118.84 37.35
C GLY A 35 12.15 -117.99 38.58
N ALA A 36 13.43 -117.83 38.91
CA ALA A 36 13.88 -116.94 39.97
C ALA A 36 13.60 -115.47 39.59
N ALA A 37 12.84 -114.77 40.45
CA ALA A 37 12.62 -113.33 40.33
C ALA A 37 13.92 -112.58 40.63
N SER A 38 14.56 -112.05 39.60
CA SER A 38 15.75 -111.23 39.71
C SER A 38 15.41 -109.74 39.61
N GLY A 39 15.71 -109.01 40.69
CA GLY A 39 16.21 -107.62 40.65
C GLY A 39 15.15 -106.53 40.42
N GLY A 40 15.02 -105.64 41.40
CA GLY A 40 14.12 -104.49 41.37
C GLY A 40 14.28 -103.64 40.11
N SER A 41 13.16 -103.46 39.42
CA SER A 41 13.00 -102.48 38.36
C SER A 41 12.82 -101.10 38.99
N ASP A 42 13.80 -100.21 38.80
CA ASP A 42 13.60 -98.78 39.05
C ASP A 42 12.44 -98.29 38.17
N PRO A 43 11.47 -97.52 38.70
CA PRO A 43 10.34 -97.06 37.91
C PRO A 43 10.83 -96.18 36.76
N ALA A 44 10.39 -96.50 35.54
CA ALA A 44 10.63 -95.65 34.38
C ALA A 44 10.02 -94.27 34.64
N LYS A 45 10.86 -93.25 34.59
CA LYS A 45 10.52 -91.86 34.89
C LYS A 45 10.63 -91.07 33.60
N ASP A 46 9.48 -90.79 33.00
CA ASP A 46 9.41 -89.96 31.80
C ASP A 46 9.25 -88.49 32.19
N THR A 47 10.29 -87.72 31.90
CA THR A 47 10.30 -86.27 32.04
C THR A 47 10.08 -85.64 30.67
N SER A 48 9.01 -84.86 30.49
CA SER A 48 8.78 -84.06 29.27
C SER A 48 8.58 -82.61 29.66
N GLY A 49 9.43 -81.73 29.13
CA GLY A 49 9.32 -80.28 29.29
C GLY A 49 8.92 -79.60 27.99
N ARG A 50 8.01 -78.62 28.05
CA ARG A 50 7.71 -77.68 26.97
C ARG A 50 7.81 -76.26 27.50
N THR A 51 8.68 -75.46 26.90
CA THR A 51 8.77 -74.01 27.13
C THR A 51 8.34 -73.31 25.86
N GLU A 52 7.36 -72.43 25.96
CA GLU A 52 6.87 -71.60 24.85
C GLU A 52 6.90 -70.13 25.26
N GLU A 53 7.57 -69.30 24.47
CA GLU A 53 7.67 -67.85 24.69
C GLU A 53 6.96 -67.12 23.55
N THR A 54 5.96 -66.31 23.90
CA THR A 54 5.27 -65.41 22.96
C THR A 54 5.59 -63.96 23.32
N THR A 55 6.40 -63.30 22.49
CA THR A 55 6.72 -61.86 22.65
C THR A 55 5.86 -61.01 21.72
N ASN A 56 5.04 -60.14 22.32
CA ASN A 56 4.25 -59.15 21.59
C ASN A 56 5.03 -57.83 21.48
N TYR A 57 5.20 -57.34 20.27
CA TYR A 57 5.85 -56.04 20.01
C TYR A 57 4.80 -55.00 19.65
N GLU A 58 4.93 -53.78 20.20
CA GLU A 58 4.22 -52.63 19.63
C GLU A 58 5.02 -52.07 18.45
N ILE A 59 4.35 -51.84 17.33
CA ILE A 59 4.92 -51.09 16.20
C ILE A 59 4.80 -49.62 16.56
N SER A 60 5.93 -48.97 16.84
CA SER A 60 5.95 -47.53 17.11
C SER A 60 5.47 -46.77 15.86
N LYS A 61 4.26 -46.21 15.92
CA LYS A 61 3.69 -45.37 14.86
C LYS A 61 4.00 -43.91 15.17
N LYS A 62 4.83 -43.28 14.34
CA LYS A 62 5.02 -41.82 14.36
C LYS A 62 4.12 -41.21 13.28
N VAL A 63 3.06 -40.51 13.69
CA VAL A 63 2.24 -39.71 12.78
C VAL A 63 2.74 -38.28 12.86
N THR A 64 3.30 -37.77 11.76
CA THR A 64 3.68 -36.37 11.64
C THR A 64 2.64 -35.68 10.77
N THR A 65 1.82 -34.85 11.39
CA THR A 65 0.93 -33.94 10.68
C THR A 65 1.69 -32.64 10.45
N SER A 66 1.89 -32.29 9.18
CA SER A 66 2.42 -30.99 8.78
C SER A 66 1.31 -30.23 8.08
N THR A 67 0.91 -29.10 8.67
CA THR A 67 0.05 -28.12 8.02
C THR A 67 0.97 -27.16 7.29
N VAL A 68 0.84 -27.10 5.96
CA VAL A 68 1.54 -26.10 5.15
C VAL A 68 0.55 -24.99 4.88
N ASP A 69 0.81 -23.81 5.42
CA ASP A 69 0.03 -22.62 5.11
C ASP A 69 0.28 -22.19 3.66
N GLY A 70 -0.75 -21.68 2.99
CA GLY A 70 -0.61 -21.22 1.61
C GLY A 70 0.25 -19.95 1.52
N GLY A 71 1.02 -19.82 0.43
CA GLY A 71 1.80 -18.61 0.16
C GLY A 71 3.31 -18.84 -0.06
N ASP A 72 3.79 -20.08 0.01
CA ASP A 72 5.20 -20.37 -0.28
C ASP A 72 5.59 -20.01 -1.71
N VAL A 73 6.67 -19.24 -1.82
CA VAL A 73 7.28 -18.89 -3.11
C VAL A 73 8.05 -20.11 -3.62
N LYS A 74 7.67 -20.61 -4.80
CA LYS A 74 8.34 -21.76 -5.44
C LYS A 74 9.56 -21.39 -6.28
N LYS A 75 9.55 -20.20 -6.88
CA LYS A 75 10.63 -19.71 -7.75
C LYS A 75 10.53 -18.20 -7.92
N LEU A 76 11.66 -17.51 -7.83
CA LEU A 76 11.78 -16.11 -8.16
C LEU A 76 12.61 -15.91 -9.45
N SER A 77 12.18 -15.00 -10.31
CA SER A 77 12.92 -14.66 -11.53
C SER A 77 12.95 -13.15 -11.68
N VAL A 78 14.16 -12.58 -11.61
CA VAL A 78 14.34 -11.14 -11.54
C VAL A 78 15.34 -10.69 -12.60
N ALA A 79 14.91 -9.77 -13.44
CA ALA A 79 15.75 -9.11 -14.43
C ALA A 79 15.91 -7.65 -14.03
N VAL A 80 17.16 -7.18 -13.94
CA VAL A 80 17.49 -5.81 -13.57
C VAL A 80 18.32 -5.20 -14.67
N VAL A 81 17.90 -4.05 -15.18
CA VAL A 81 18.69 -3.25 -16.11
C VAL A 81 19.23 -2.04 -15.36
N VAL A 82 20.52 -1.78 -15.55
CA VAL A 82 21.25 -0.74 -14.85
C VAL A 82 21.79 0.24 -15.89
N ASP A 83 21.57 1.54 -15.67
CA ASP A 83 22.10 2.59 -16.55
C ASP A 83 23.63 2.79 -16.34
N GLY A 84 24.27 3.61 -17.14
CA GLY A 84 25.67 4.01 -16.98
C GLY A 84 25.85 5.12 -15.94
N SER A 85 27.11 5.44 -15.66
CA SER A 85 27.49 6.62 -14.86
C SER A 85 27.74 7.81 -15.79
N GLY A 86 26.70 8.52 -16.19
CA GLY A 86 26.81 9.75 -16.98
C GLY A 86 25.53 10.55 -16.82
N GLU A 87 25.60 11.87 -16.72
CA GLU A 87 24.41 12.72 -16.53
C GLU A 87 23.68 13.00 -17.86
N THR A 88 24.40 13.01 -18.98
CA THR A 88 23.84 13.29 -20.32
C THR A 88 23.98 12.07 -21.24
N ALA A 89 23.08 11.93 -22.22
CA ALA A 89 23.10 10.81 -23.17
C ALA A 89 24.43 10.72 -23.95
N ALA A 90 25.08 11.87 -24.17
CA ALA A 90 26.37 11.98 -24.85
C ALA A 90 27.58 11.58 -23.96
N ALA A 91 27.44 11.62 -22.64
CA ALA A 91 28.48 11.26 -21.67
C ALA A 91 28.23 9.89 -21.03
N TYR A 92 27.62 8.96 -21.76
CA TYR A 92 27.37 7.61 -21.26
C TYR A 92 28.69 6.88 -20.99
N LYS A 93 28.90 6.47 -19.74
CA LYS A 93 29.98 5.59 -19.33
C LYS A 93 29.40 4.30 -18.77
N ALA A 94 29.72 3.18 -19.41
CA ALA A 94 29.33 1.88 -18.90
C ALA A 94 29.94 1.66 -17.51
N ARG A 95 29.14 1.10 -16.59
CA ARG A 95 29.60 0.69 -15.27
C ARG A 95 30.64 -0.42 -15.38
N THR A 96 31.59 -0.39 -14.47
CA THR A 96 32.67 -1.38 -14.41
C THR A 96 32.13 -2.77 -14.02
N PRO A 97 32.82 -3.86 -14.38
CA PRO A 97 32.42 -5.21 -13.97
C PRO A 97 32.32 -5.38 -12.45
N GLU A 98 33.19 -4.70 -11.70
CA GLU A 98 33.20 -4.72 -10.23
C GLU A 98 31.93 -4.09 -9.63
N GLU A 99 31.48 -2.96 -10.19
CA GLU A 99 30.22 -2.32 -9.78
C GLU A 99 29.03 -3.20 -10.12
N MET A 100 29.03 -3.84 -11.29
CA MET A 100 27.97 -4.77 -11.69
C MET A 100 27.91 -6.00 -10.77
N ALA A 101 29.05 -6.51 -10.31
CA ALA A 101 29.11 -7.58 -9.32
C ALA A 101 28.54 -7.16 -7.97
N LYS A 102 28.87 -5.95 -7.50
CA LYS A 102 28.31 -5.38 -6.25
C LYS A 102 26.80 -5.21 -6.33
N ILE A 103 26.30 -4.68 -7.45
CA ILE A 103 24.86 -4.52 -7.69
C ILE A 103 24.17 -5.90 -7.72
N THR A 104 24.76 -6.87 -8.41
CA THR A 104 24.22 -8.23 -8.47
C THR A 104 24.16 -8.87 -7.08
N ALA A 105 25.18 -8.68 -6.24
CA ALA A 105 25.20 -9.17 -4.87
C ALA A 105 24.11 -8.50 -4.00
N LEU A 106 23.96 -7.17 -4.13
CA LEU A 106 22.92 -6.42 -3.41
C LEU A 106 21.52 -6.89 -3.81
N VAL A 107 21.28 -7.05 -5.12
CA VAL A 107 20.01 -7.54 -5.66
C VAL A 107 19.70 -8.95 -5.15
N LYS A 108 20.68 -9.87 -5.15
CA LYS A 108 20.53 -11.22 -4.59
C LYS A 108 20.17 -11.19 -3.10
N SER A 109 20.81 -10.33 -2.33
CA SER A 109 20.54 -10.18 -0.90
C SER A 109 19.16 -9.59 -0.64
N ALA A 110 18.74 -8.60 -1.42
CA ALA A 110 17.45 -7.92 -1.25
C ALA A 110 16.26 -8.83 -1.56
N MET A 111 16.41 -9.73 -2.54
CA MET A 111 15.34 -10.68 -2.91
C MET A 111 15.33 -11.98 -2.08
N GLY A 112 16.33 -12.20 -1.22
CA GLY A 112 16.50 -13.47 -0.52
C GLY A 112 16.74 -14.63 -1.49
N PHE A 113 17.69 -14.45 -2.42
CA PHE A 113 18.01 -15.41 -3.47
C PHE A 113 18.30 -16.80 -2.89
N ASP A 114 17.57 -17.80 -3.39
CA ASP A 114 17.72 -19.20 -3.01
C ASP A 114 17.98 -20.08 -4.24
N ALA A 115 19.18 -20.66 -4.28
CA ALA A 115 19.60 -21.56 -5.36
C ALA A 115 18.88 -22.92 -5.32
N ALA A 116 18.48 -23.40 -4.13
CA ALA A 116 17.73 -24.64 -3.97
C ALA A 116 16.26 -24.49 -4.37
N ARG A 117 15.69 -23.30 -4.16
CA ARG A 117 14.38 -22.91 -4.71
C ARG A 117 14.38 -22.76 -6.24
N GLY A 118 15.56 -22.58 -6.84
CA GLY A 118 15.71 -22.42 -8.29
C GLY A 118 15.54 -20.98 -8.76
N ASP A 119 15.85 -20.01 -7.90
CA ASP A 119 15.76 -18.60 -8.25
C ASP A 119 16.76 -18.21 -9.34
N GLN A 120 16.38 -17.23 -10.14
CA GLN A 120 17.21 -16.70 -11.22
C GLN A 120 17.29 -15.18 -11.15
N VAL A 121 18.50 -14.65 -11.30
CA VAL A 121 18.75 -13.22 -11.37
C VAL A 121 19.65 -12.90 -12.54
N GLN A 122 19.28 -11.90 -13.33
CA GLN A 122 20.08 -11.39 -14.43
C GLN A 122 20.18 -9.88 -14.35
N VAL A 123 21.42 -9.37 -14.33
CA VAL A 123 21.69 -7.93 -14.27
C VAL A 123 22.47 -7.54 -15.51
N THR A 124 21.91 -6.61 -16.29
CA THR A 124 22.51 -6.14 -17.54
C THR A 124 22.69 -4.63 -17.49
N ASN A 125 23.86 -4.15 -17.95
CA ASN A 125 24.09 -2.72 -18.10
C ASN A 125 23.66 -2.29 -19.51
N MET A 126 22.75 -1.32 -19.60
CA MET A 126 22.27 -0.77 -20.87
C MET A 126 22.03 0.73 -20.73
N ALA A 127 22.39 1.50 -21.75
CA ALA A 127 22.10 2.92 -21.79
C ALA A 127 20.59 3.16 -21.88
N PHE A 128 20.07 3.93 -20.93
CA PHE A 128 18.66 4.32 -20.99
C PHE A 128 18.47 5.45 -21.99
N ALA A 129 17.35 5.42 -22.71
CA ALA A 129 16.96 6.53 -23.56
C ALA A 129 16.64 7.73 -22.65
N ARG A 130 17.56 8.67 -22.58
CA ARG A 130 17.24 9.99 -22.05
C ARG A 130 16.60 10.74 -23.20
N MET A 131 15.28 10.85 -23.16
CA MET A 131 14.67 12.01 -23.78
C MET A 131 15.38 13.18 -23.13
N ASP A 132 16.14 13.90 -23.95
CA ASP A 132 16.49 15.27 -23.63
C ASP A 132 15.13 15.86 -23.25
N GLN A 133 14.92 16.04 -21.94
CA GLN A 133 14.09 17.13 -21.52
C GLN A 133 14.88 18.33 -22.03
N ALA A 134 14.71 18.60 -23.34
CA ALA A 134 14.75 19.92 -23.86
C ALA A 134 13.79 20.63 -22.92
N VAL A 135 14.38 21.17 -21.85
CA VAL A 135 13.99 22.37 -21.14
C VAL A 135 13.19 23.13 -22.17
N GLY A 136 11.85 23.00 -22.09
CA GLY A 136 10.97 23.16 -23.25
C GLY A 136 11.44 24.37 -24.03
N SER A 137 12.05 24.14 -25.21
CA SER A 137 12.84 25.10 -25.98
C SER A 137 13.18 26.34 -25.16
N GLU A 138 14.36 26.47 -24.54
CA GLU A 138 14.82 27.75 -24.00
C GLU A 138 14.34 28.84 -24.95
N ALA A 139 13.38 29.66 -24.51
CA ALA A 139 12.73 30.63 -25.39
C ALA A 139 13.86 31.35 -26.11
N PRO A 140 13.85 31.41 -27.46
CA PRO A 140 15.02 31.83 -28.23
C PRO A 140 15.50 33.12 -27.64
N LYS A 141 16.65 33.10 -26.94
CA LYS A 141 17.18 34.27 -26.25
C LYS A 141 17.25 35.37 -27.31
N PRO A 142 16.37 36.38 -27.27
CA PRO A 142 16.37 37.37 -28.31
C PRO A 142 17.73 38.05 -28.25
N LEU A 143 18.36 38.25 -29.41
CA LEU A 143 19.72 38.82 -29.56
C LEU A 143 19.90 40.18 -28.84
N LEU A 144 18.78 40.80 -28.40
CA LEU A 144 18.70 42.06 -27.66
C LEU A 144 18.01 41.96 -26.28
N GLY A 145 17.74 40.77 -25.74
CA GLY A 145 17.12 40.59 -24.42
C GLY A 145 15.66 41.07 -24.30
N LEU A 146 15.03 41.44 -25.42
CA LEU A 146 13.65 41.90 -25.48
C LEU A 146 12.71 40.72 -25.64
N ASP A 147 12.38 40.10 -24.51
CA ASP A 147 11.35 39.06 -24.44
C ASP A 147 9.96 39.62 -24.80
N ALA A 148 9.04 38.78 -25.29
CA ALA A 148 7.66 39.18 -25.55
C ALA A 148 6.99 39.78 -24.31
N SER A 149 7.39 39.33 -23.12
CA SER A 149 6.94 39.89 -21.85
C SER A 149 7.40 41.34 -21.62
N TYR A 150 8.53 41.76 -22.22
CA TYR A 150 9.03 43.14 -22.11
C TYR A 150 8.24 44.10 -23.00
N TRP A 151 7.82 43.64 -24.19
CA TRP A 151 6.94 44.41 -25.08
C TRP A 151 5.57 44.66 -24.46
N PHE A 152 4.97 43.66 -23.80
CA PHE A 152 3.72 43.86 -23.07
C PHE A 152 3.85 44.92 -21.97
N LYS A 153 4.99 44.97 -21.26
CA LYS A 153 5.26 45.98 -20.23
C LYS A 153 5.48 47.38 -20.81
N ILE A 154 6.13 47.50 -21.96
CA ILE A 154 6.25 48.77 -22.70
C ILE A 154 4.88 49.27 -23.17
N ILE A 155 4.04 48.38 -23.69
CA ILE A 155 2.68 48.72 -24.14
C ILE A 155 1.81 49.18 -22.95
N GLU A 156 1.86 48.46 -21.83
CA GLU A 156 1.18 48.84 -20.59
C GLU A 156 1.63 50.24 -20.09
N ALA A 157 2.94 50.50 -20.07
CA ALA A 157 3.50 51.79 -19.69
C ALA A 157 3.11 52.92 -20.66
N ALA A 158 3.05 52.64 -21.97
CA ALA A 158 2.64 53.60 -22.99
C ALA A 158 1.15 53.99 -22.82
N ILE A 159 0.27 53.02 -22.54
CA ILE A 159 -1.15 53.27 -22.27
C ILE A 159 -1.32 54.15 -21.04
N LEU A 160 -0.55 53.89 -19.97
CA LEU A 160 -0.58 54.69 -18.75
C LEU A 160 -0.12 56.13 -19.01
N CYS A 161 0.96 56.31 -19.77
CA CYS A 161 1.50 57.63 -20.13
C CYS A 161 0.53 58.43 -21.01
N ILE A 162 -0.07 57.79 -22.02
CA ILE A 162 -1.09 58.40 -22.88
C ILE A 162 -2.32 58.79 -22.05
N SER A 163 -2.77 57.92 -21.15
CA SER A 163 -3.92 58.21 -20.28
C SER A 163 -3.64 59.41 -19.37
N ALA A 164 -2.45 59.50 -18.77
CA ALA A 164 -2.04 60.64 -17.96
C ALA A 164 -1.98 61.94 -18.78
N LEU A 165 -1.49 61.88 -20.02
CA LEU A 165 -1.44 63.03 -20.93
C LEU A 165 -2.84 63.49 -21.33
N LEU A 166 -3.75 62.57 -21.65
CA LEU A 166 -5.15 62.88 -21.96
C LEU A 166 -5.87 63.49 -20.76
N ILE A 167 -5.67 62.98 -19.55
CA ILE A 167 -6.25 63.58 -18.33
C ILE A 167 -5.68 64.99 -18.10
N GLY A 168 -4.36 65.18 -18.24
CA GLY A 168 -3.72 66.49 -18.10
C GLY A 168 -4.25 67.50 -19.12
N LEU A 169 -4.35 67.11 -20.39
CA LEU A 169 -4.79 68.02 -21.44
C LEU A 169 -6.30 68.26 -21.45
N PHE A 170 -7.10 67.23 -21.16
CA PHE A 170 -8.56 67.27 -21.33
C PHE A 170 -9.32 67.54 -20.03
N VAL A 171 -8.71 67.34 -18.86
CA VAL A 171 -9.36 67.60 -17.56
C VAL A 171 -8.65 68.72 -16.81
N ALA A 172 -7.32 68.68 -16.67
CA ALA A 172 -6.60 69.73 -15.94
C ALA A 172 -6.64 71.06 -16.70
N LYS A 173 -6.39 71.07 -18.02
CA LYS A 173 -6.40 72.30 -18.83
C LYS A 173 -7.76 73.04 -18.81
N PRO A 174 -8.94 72.41 -18.98
CA PRO A 174 -10.20 73.14 -18.88
C PRO A 174 -10.58 73.57 -17.46
N LEU A 175 -10.15 72.86 -16.41
CA LEU A 175 -10.38 73.29 -15.03
C LEU A 175 -9.53 74.51 -14.67
N ILE A 176 -8.25 74.51 -15.06
CA ILE A 176 -7.35 75.66 -14.91
C ILE A 176 -7.92 76.85 -15.69
N ASN A 177 -8.26 76.65 -16.97
CA ASN A 177 -8.87 77.72 -17.76
C ASN A 177 -10.19 78.21 -17.15
N ARG A 178 -11.03 77.35 -16.55
CA ARG A 178 -12.25 77.77 -15.83
C ARG A 178 -11.99 78.58 -14.57
N VAL A 179 -10.97 78.25 -13.78
CA VAL A 179 -10.61 79.00 -12.57
C VAL A 179 -9.97 80.34 -12.95
N PHE A 180 -9.08 80.37 -13.95
CA PHE A 180 -8.46 81.60 -14.42
C PHE A 180 -9.45 82.51 -15.20
N THR A 181 -10.43 81.95 -15.93
CA THR A 181 -11.51 82.73 -16.55
C THR A 181 -12.56 83.20 -15.53
N ALA A 182 -12.90 82.40 -14.51
CA ALA A 182 -13.76 82.85 -13.42
C ALA A 182 -13.11 84.00 -12.62
N GLN A 183 -11.79 83.99 -12.46
CA GLN A 183 -11.05 85.03 -11.78
C GLN A 183 -10.87 86.31 -12.63
N THR A 184 -10.94 86.22 -13.97
CA THR A 184 -11.04 87.40 -14.86
C THR A 184 -12.48 87.90 -15.03
N ALA A 185 -13.49 87.03 -14.90
CA ALA A 185 -14.91 87.41 -14.91
C ALA A 185 -15.37 88.05 -13.59
N ALA A 186 -14.69 87.79 -12.48
CA ALA A 186 -14.97 88.45 -11.19
C ALA A 186 -14.40 89.88 -11.07
N ALA A 187 -13.59 90.35 -12.05
CA ALA A 187 -12.99 91.67 -12.03
C ALA A 187 -13.74 92.74 -12.86
N ASN A 188 -14.76 92.37 -13.64
CA ASN A 188 -15.58 93.32 -14.39
C ASN A 188 -17.02 92.82 -14.50
N GLY A 189 -17.84 93.09 -13.48
CA GLY A 189 -19.28 92.98 -13.60
C GLY A 189 -19.90 94.33 -13.97
N PRO A 190 -20.78 94.41 -14.98
CA PRO A 190 -21.85 95.38 -14.99
C PRO A 190 -23.09 94.80 -14.31
N SER A 191 -23.66 95.60 -13.41
CA SER A 191 -24.95 95.35 -12.78
C SER A 191 -26.09 96.04 -13.54
N GLN A 192 -27.25 95.38 -13.51
CA GLN A 192 -28.64 95.89 -13.65
C GLN A 192 -29.26 96.03 -15.05
N ILE A 193 -30.57 95.87 -15.30
CA ILE A 193 -31.81 95.29 -14.67
C ILE A 193 -32.86 95.41 -15.81
N ALA A 194 -33.72 94.40 -16.03
CA ALA A 194 -35.15 94.49 -16.44
C ALA A 194 -35.68 93.09 -16.84
N ASN A 195 -36.45 92.40 -15.98
CA ASN A 195 -37.93 92.33 -15.94
C ASN A 195 -38.55 91.89 -17.30
N ALA A 196 -39.25 90.75 -17.44
CA ALA A 196 -40.40 90.33 -16.64
C ALA A 196 -40.56 88.79 -16.49
N SER A 197 -40.93 88.42 -15.26
CA SER A 197 -41.38 87.16 -14.67
C SER A 197 -42.74 86.64 -15.23
N PRO A 198 -43.36 85.56 -14.68
CA PRO A 198 -42.85 84.24 -14.26
C PRO A 198 -43.82 83.06 -14.55
N VAL A 199 -43.37 81.81 -14.39
CA VAL A 199 -44.08 80.70 -13.69
C VAL A 199 -43.11 79.50 -13.67
N ALA A 200 -42.98 78.62 -12.68
CA ALA A 200 -43.22 78.56 -11.24
C ALA A 200 -42.49 77.29 -10.75
N GLY A 201 -42.07 77.26 -9.47
CA GLY A 201 -41.64 76.04 -8.76
C GLY A 201 -40.12 75.86 -8.71
N ALA A 202 -39.41 76.44 -7.74
CA ALA A 202 -39.25 75.96 -6.36
C ALA A 202 -38.14 74.90 -6.18
N LEU A 203 -37.06 75.34 -5.51
CA LEU A 203 -36.05 74.59 -4.72
C LEU A 203 -36.70 73.65 -3.67
N PRO A 204 -35.98 72.77 -2.92
CA PRO A 204 -34.54 72.74 -2.61
C PRO A 204 -33.87 71.36 -2.84
N ALA A 205 -32.56 71.25 -3.08
CA ALA A 205 -31.39 71.29 -2.17
C ALA A 205 -31.18 70.01 -1.30
N PRO A 206 -29.90 69.67 -0.98
CA PRO A 206 -29.44 68.30 -0.78
C PRO A 206 -29.05 67.96 0.67
N GLY A 207 -28.80 66.68 0.92
CA GLY A 207 -27.86 66.20 1.94
C GLY A 207 -28.49 65.63 3.22
N ALA A 208 -28.19 64.36 3.50
CA ALA A 208 -27.75 63.81 4.78
C ALA A 208 -27.92 62.28 4.79
N GLU A 209 -26.80 61.55 4.79
CA GLU A 209 -26.71 60.26 5.51
C GLU A 209 -27.03 60.53 7.00
N PRO A 210 -27.44 59.56 7.85
CA PRO A 210 -27.08 58.14 7.85
C PRO A 210 -28.20 57.19 8.33
N GLY A 211 -27.91 55.87 8.40
CA GLY A 211 -28.58 55.00 9.37
C GLY A 211 -29.16 53.71 8.79
N ALA A 212 -28.45 52.62 9.07
CA ALA A 212 -29.01 51.27 9.07
C ALA A 212 -30.00 51.11 10.24
N PRO A 213 -31.11 50.37 10.06
CA PRO A 213 -31.85 49.79 11.17
C PRO A 213 -31.34 48.38 11.49
N GLN A 214 -30.92 48.25 12.73
CA GLN A 214 -30.67 47.03 13.49
C GLN A 214 -32.00 46.40 13.93
N ALA A 215 -32.10 45.07 13.87
CA ALA A 215 -32.92 44.19 14.74
C ALA A 215 -32.68 42.74 14.30
N ASP A 216 -32.61 41.71 15.12
CA ASP A 216 -32.55 41.51 16.56
C ASP A 216 -32.41 39.98 16.74
N GLY A 217 -31.95 39.51 17.90
CA GLY A 217 -32.22 38.14 18.34
C GLY A 217 -31.03 37.18 18.44
N THR A 218 -30.07 37.50 19.30
CA THR A 218 -29.35 36.45 20.04
C THR A 218 -30.26 35.84 21.11
N PRO A 219 -30.28 34.50 21.23
CA PRO A 219 -30.12 33.93 22.57
C PRO A 219 -28.88 33.03 22.67
N ALA A 220 -28.04 33.41 23.64
CA ALA A 220 -27.19 32.61 24.52
C ALA A 220 -26.86 31.14 24.16
N LEU A 221 -25.55 30.87 24.05
CA LEU A 221 -24.92 29.56 24.21
C LEU A 221 -24.99 29.08 25.67
N PRO A 222 -25.34 27.80 25.91
CA PRO A 222 -24.82 26.99 27.02
C PRO A 222 -23.58 26.16 26.56
N PRO A 223 -22.80 25.60 27.50
CA PRO A 223 -21.41 25.18 27.27
C PRO A 223 -21.25 23.89 26.42
N PRO A 224 -20.06 23.65 25.84
CA PRO A 224 -19.80 22.46 25.02
C PRO A 224 -19.56 21.22 25.87
N SER A 225 -20.48 20.25 25.82
CA SER A 225 -20.21 18.86 26.20
C SER A 225 -20.08 17.98 24.96
N SER A 226 -18.87 17.43 24.81
CA SER A 226 -18.41 16.38 23.89
C SER A 226 -19.43 15.81 22.91
N ILE A 227 -19.43 16.35 21.70
CA ILE A 227 -19.89 15.64 20.51
C ILE A 227 -18.82 14.57 20.20
N ASP A 228 -19.23 13.31 20.22
CA ASP A 228 -18.40 12.15 19.88
C ASP A 228 -17.96 12.22 18.41
N ILE A 229 -16.83 12.89 18.17
CA ILE A 229 -16.15 13.01 16.86
C ILE A 229 -15.94 11.63 16.21
N SER A 230 -15.75 10.59 17.01
CA SER A 230 -15.49 9.22 16.56
C SER A 230 -16.69 8.54 15.88
N ARG A 231 -17.93 9.01 16.11
CA ARG A 231 -19.13 8.46 15.45
C ARG A 231 -19.47 9.17 14.15
N ILE A 232 -19.08 10.44 14.02
CA ILE A 232 -19.31 11.25 12.82
C ILE A 232 -18.36 10.78 11.71
N ASP A 233 -17.10 10.54 12.04
CA ASP A 233 -16.03 10.20 11.08
C ASP A 233 -16.33 8.92 10.27
N ASN A 234 -16.98 7.91 10.86
CA ASN A 234 -17.40 6.72 10.12
C ASN A 234 -18.61 6.96 9.21
N GLN A 235 -19.58 7.79 9.62
CA GLN A 235 -20.76 8.07 8.79
C GLN A 235 -20.44 9.00 7.61
N VAL A 236 -19.52 9.96 7.77
CA VAL A 236 -19.08 10.80 6.63
C VAL A 236 -18.26 10.01 5.62
N ARG A 237 -17.48 8.99 6.04
CA ARG A 237 -16.78 8.09 5.11
C ARG A 237 -17.75 7.25 4.30
N ASP A 238 -18.73 6.62 4.95
CA ASP A 238 -19.73 5.81 4.26
C ASP A 238 -20.58 6.62 3.28
N ASN A 239 -20.95 7.85 3.64
CA ASN A 239 -21.69 8.75 2.76
C ASN A 239 -20.82 9.31 1.62
N SER A 240 -19.52 9.56 1.86
CA SER A 240 -18.60 10.03 0.82
C SER A 240 -18.37 8.95 -0.24
N VAL A 241 -18.23 7.68 0.17
CA VAL A 241 -18.07 6.56 -0.77
C VAL A 241 -19.33 6.32 -1.59
N LYS A 242 -20.52 6.39 -0.98
CA LYS A 242 -21.79 6.34 -1.71
C LYS A 242 -21.96 7.49 -2.70
N LYS A 243 -21.57 8.72 -2.31
CA LYS A 243 -21.68 9.89 -3.19
C LYS A 243 -20.73 9.80 -4.39
N VAL A 244 -19.51 9.30 -4.17
CA VAL A 244 -18.55 9.05 -5.26
C VAL A 244 -19.08 7.96 -6.20
N GLY A 245 -19.67 6.88 -5.67
CA GLY A 245 -20.29 5.84 -6.48
C GLY A 245 -21.50 6.32 -7.30
N GLU A 246 -22.33 7.20 -6.71
CA GLU A 246 -23.47 7.83 -7.40
C GLU A 246 -22.99 8.74 -8.54
N VAL A 247 -21.97 9.58 -8.30
CA VAL A 247 -21.40 10.48 -9.32
C VAL A 247 -20.74 9.70 -10.46
N VAL A 248 -20.01 8.62 -10.15
CA VAL A 248 -19.39 7.75 -11.17
C VAL A 248 -20.44 7.01 -11.99
N SER A 249 -21.58 6.62 -11.39
CA SER A 249 -22.68 5.97 -12.11
C SER A 249 -23.51 6.94 -12.95
N ALA A 250 -23.64 8.19 -12.50
CA ALA A 250 -24.38 9.24 -13.21
C ALA A 250 -23.60 9.81 -14.41
N HIS A 251 -22.25 9.83 -14.33
CA HIS A 251 -21.37 10.42 -15.35
C HIS A 251 -20.20 9.49 -15.71
N PRO A 252 -20.47 8.34 -16.37
CA PRO A 252 -19.42 7.37 -16.70
C PRO A 252 -18.39 7.90 -17.71
N GLU A 253 -18.80 8.78 -18.62
CA GLU A 253 -17.91 9.41 -19.61
C GLU A 253 -16.86 10.35 -18.97
N GLU A 254 -17.23 11.11 -17.93
CA GLU A 254 -16.29 11.99 -17.22
C GLU A 254 -15.29 11.18 -16.39
N ALA A 255 -15.77 10.12 -15.72
CA ALA A 255 -14.90 9.20 -14.99
C ALA A 255 -13.87 8.53 -15.92
N LEU A 256 -14.29 8.12 -17.13
CA LEU A 256 -13.40 7.57 -18.15
C LEU A 256 -12.38 8.60 -18.67
N ALA A 257 -12.75 9.87 -18.80
CA ALA A 257 -11.83 10.92 -19.22
C ALA A 257 -10.71 11.16 -18.20
N ILE A 258 -11.01 11.06 -16.89
CA ILE A 258 -10.02 11.17 -15.82
C ILE A 258 -9.08 9.95 -15.80
N ILE A 259 -9.63 8.74 -15.90
CA ILE A 259 -8.82 7.51 -15.99
C ILE A 259 -7.91 7.55 -17.22
N ARG A 260 -8.42 8.05 -18.35
CA ARG A 260 -7.64 8.24 -19.58
C ARG A 260 -6.55 9.28 -19.42
N THR A 261 -6.82 10.36 -18.68
CA THR A 261 -5.81 11.39 -18.35
C THR A 261 -4.68 10.81 -17.52
N TRP A 262 -4.99 9.99 -16.50
CA TRP A 262 -3.98 9.32 -15.69
C TRP A 262 -3.21 8.24 -16.45
N LEU A 263 -3.87 7.56 -17.40
CA LEU A 263 -3.21 6.57 -18.26
C LEU A 263 -2.25 7.21 -19.28
N HIS A 264 -2.50 8.47 -19.67
CA HIS A 264 -1.66 9.21 -20.61
C HIS A 264 -0.67 10.18 -19.96
N GLN A 265 -0.68 10.33 -18.63
CA GLN A 265 0.38 11.04 -17.91
C GLN A 265 1.56 10.08 -17.71
N PRO A 266 2.69 10.26 -18.43
CA PRO A 266 3.90 9.53 -18.10
C PRO A 266 4.38 10.01 -16.71
N VAL A 267 4.64 9.05 -15.83
CA VAL A 267 5.42 9.28 -14.60
C VAL A 267 6.84 9.74 -14.94
#